data_AF-V4ADH1-F1
#
_entry.id   AF-V4ADH1-F1
#
_cell.length_a   1.000
_cell.length_b   1.000
_cell.length_c   1.000
_cell.angle_alpha   90.00
_cell.angle_beta   90.00
_cell.angle_gamma   90.00
#
_symmetry.space_group_name_H-M   'P 1'
#
loop_
_entity.id
_entity.type
_entity.pdbx_description
1 polymer ?
#
loop_
_entity_poly.entity_id
_entity_poly.type
_entity_poly.pdbx_seq_one_letter_code
_entity_poly.pdbx_strand_id
1 'polypeptide(L)'
;MADLDSEYPRAESGRPFLPEENKEFVKIFNEQKFRPRTAILKVCNCMKLLGNSLYGKSIQKDINTSRHLWSEATLKANFDSHVKSYEKVKDSQYIVQMNDEEKEFIPPKSTRLTPSHLGSFVLSHSKKIMNNFIRVIDGFYKPEIYYTDTDSLYISSSNWDKLYEGGLVSENDYCKGKNDYGDGGIIFGLYLAPKVKYNIILTSDGVLKEKKTFKGYSKDKISVEDYIRLASGLDVTNEFKKPWVKSFTNGVVIPKDDDKQKKVFRSYLNLVKRKAPNSEGIMYPYNDGKELNIDENYEFGDFDYLTIQEENEEC
;
A
#
# COMPACT_ATOMS: atom_id res chain seq x y z
N MET A 1 -41.74 -15.55 -3.00
CA MET A 1 -41.62 -16.60 -1.97
C MET A 1 -40.15 -16.75 -1.68
N ALA A 2 -39.70 -16.31 -0.51
CA ALA A 2 -38.29 -16.31 -0.14
C ALA A 2 -37.90 -17.68 0.40
N ASP A 3 -36.79 -18.20 -0.11
CA ASP A 3 -36.19 -19.48 0.26
C ASP A 3 -35.84 -19.48 1.75
N LEU A 4 -36.59 -20.25 2.54
CA LEU A 4 -36.50 -20.30 4.00
C LEU A 4 -35.29 -21.12 4.50
N ASP A 5 -34.63 -21.88 3.61
CA ASP A 5 -33.68 -22.93 3.98
C ASP A 5 -32.24 -22.68 3.48
N SER A 6 -31.77 -21.43 3.49
CA SER A 6 -30.35 -21.17 3.25
C SER A 6 -29.52 -21.53 4.47
N GLU A 7 -28.69 -22.57 4.34
CA GLU A 7 -27.76 -23.10 5.36
C GLU A 7 -26.52 -22.21 5.59
N TYR A 8 -26.41 -21.09 4.86
CA TYR A 8 -25.31 -20.13 5.01
C TYR A 8 -25.75 -18.90 5.82
N PRO A 9 -24.93 -18.44 6.79
CA PRO A 9 -25.26 -17.25 7.56
C PRO A 9 -25.37 -16.06 6.60
N ARG A 10 -26.57 -15.48 6.55
CA ARG A 10 -26.82 -14.23 5.81
C ARG A 10 -25.85 -13.19 6.36
N ALA A 11 -25.35 -12.31 5.49
CA ALA A 11 -24.57 -11.17 5.94
C ALA A 11 -25.46 -10.29 6.83
N GLU A 12 -25.38 -10.51 8.14
CA GLU A 12 -26.11 -9.71 9.11
C GLU A 12 -25.58 -8.29 9.02
N SER A 13 -26.46 -7.37 8.62
CA SER A 13 -26.23 -5.95 8.78
C SER A 13 -25.86 -5.70 10.23
N GLY A 14 -24.66 -5.18 10.49
CA GLY A 14 -24.16 -4.96 11.84
C GLY A 14 -25.19 -4.18 12.66
N ARG A 15 -25.77 -4.85 13.67
CA ARG A 15 -26.65 -4.19 14.63
C ARG A 15 -25.81 -3.69 15.82
N PRO A 16 -26.25 -2.63 16.52
CA PRO A 16 -25.69 -2.29 17.80
C PRO A 16 -25.77 -3.50 18.74
N PHE A 17 -24.72 -3.72 19.53
CA PHE A 17 -24.78 -4.69 20.62
C PHE A 17 -25.88 -4.29 21.59
N LEU A 18 -26.64 -5.27 22.07
CA LEU A 18 -27.52 -5.08 23.20
C LEU A 18 -26.68 -4.75 24.44
N PRO A 19 -27.21 -3.99 25.41
CA PRO A 19 -26.48 -3.65 26.64
C PRO A 19 -25.92 -4.88 27.37
N GLU A 20 -26.61 -6.01 27.30
CA GLU A 20 -26.22 -7.29 27.90
C GLU A 20 -25.04 -7.91 27.16
N GLU A 21 -25.06 -7.91 25.82
CA GLU A 21 -23.96 -8.38 24.98
C GLU A 21 -22.72 -7.52 25.18
N ASN A 22 -22.89 -6.20 25.29
CA ASN A 22 -21.80 -5.27 25.55
C ASN A 22 -21.18 -5.53 26.95
N LYS A 23 -22.00 -5.77 27.97
CA LYS A 23 -21.52 -6.18 29.30
C LYS A 23 -20.76 -7.49 29.27
N GLU A 24 -21.23 -8.48 28.50
CA GLU A 24 -20.56 -9.77 28.35
C GLU A 24 -19.24 -9.64 27.58
N PHE A 25 -19.21 -8.84 26.52
CA PHE A 25 -18.01 -8.56 25.75
C PHE A 25 -16.96 -7.81 26.59
N VAL A 26 -17.38 -6.80 27.34
CA VAL A 26 -16.55 -6.07 28.29
C VAL A 26 -16.06 -7.00 29.40
N LYS A 27 -16.90 -7.90 29.89
CA LYS A 27 -16.51 -8.91 30.88
C LYS A 27 -15.45 -9.88 30.32
N ILE A 28 -15.64 -10.43 29.12
CA ILE A 28 -14.66 -11.32 28.45
C ILE A 28 -13.34 -10.58 28.19
N PHE A 29 -13.41 -9.31 27.77
CA PHE A 29 -12.25 -8.45 27.55
C PHE A 29 -11.49 -8.17 28.86
N ASN A 30 -12.22 -7.87 29.94
CA ASN A 30 -11.66 -7.59 31.25
C ASN A 30 -11.14 -8.84 31.97
N GLU A 31 -11.76 -10.01 31.75
CA GLU A 31 -11.35 -11.29 32.34
C GLU A 31 -10.02 -11.81 31.78
N GLN A 32 -9.44 -11.17 30.75
CA GLN A 32 -8.12 -11.47 30.18
C GLN A 32 -7.84 -12.98 30.00
N LYS A 33 -8.83 -13.79 29.57
CA LYS A 33 -8.64 -15.21 29.22
C LYS A 33 -7.83 -15.41 27.91
N PHE A 34 -7.00 -14.45 27.57
CA PHE A 34 -6.11 -14.48 26.42
C PHE A 34 -4.67 -14.50 26.95
N ARG A 35 -3.77 -15.28 26.35
CA ARG A 35 -2.34 -15.25 26.71
C ARG A 35 -1.83 -13.80 26.65
N PRO A 36 -1.37 -13.18 27.75
CA PRO A 36 -1.32 -11.72 27.90
C PRO A 36 -0.58 -10.98 26.78
N ARG A 37 0.59 -11.48 26.35
CA ARG A 37 1.38 -10.85 25.26
C ARG A 37 0.71 -10.95 23.89
N THR A 38 0.08 -12.09 23.57
CA THR A 38 -0.59 -12.30 22.29
C THR A 38 -1.94 -11.56 22.23
N ALA A 39 -2.61 -11.44 23.37
CA ALA A 39 -3.87 -10.71 23.52
C ALA A 39 -3.71 -9.22 23.24
N ILE A 40 -2.77 -8.59 23.96
CA ILE A 40 -2.50 -7.16 23.87
C ILE A 40 -2.08 -6.80 22.45
N LEU A 41 -1.20 -7.60 21.83
CA LEU A 41 -0.76 -7.36 20.45
C LEU A 41 -1.93 -7.45 19.45
N LYS A 42 -2.84 -8.42 19.63
CA LYS A 42 -4.05 -8.55 18.79
C LYS A 42 -4.97 -7.34 18.95
N VAL A 43 -5.22 -6.90 20.18
CA VAL A 43 -6.06 -5.71 20.45
C VAL A 43 -5.44 -4.44 19.88
N CYS A 44 -4.13 -4.22 20.07
CA CYS A 44 -3.42 -3.08 19.48
C CYS A 44 -3.53 -3.06 17.95
N ASN A 45 -3.37 -4.23 17.31
CA ASN A 45 -3.54 -4.34 15.86
C ASN A 45 -4.97 -4.06 15.40
N CYS A 46 -5.99 -4.53 16.14
CA CYS A 46 -7.38 -4.20 15.87
C CYS A 46 -7.64 -2.69 15.99
N MET A 47 -7.16 -2.04 17.06
CA MET A 47 -7.32 -0.60 17.24
C MET A 47 -6.62 0.21 16.14
N LYS A 48 -5.40 -0.19 15.75
CA LYS A 48 -4.69 0.41 14.62
C LYS A 48 -5.48 0.24 13.31
N LEU A 49 -6.03 -0.94 13.06
CA LEU A 49 -6.84 -1.20 11.87
C LEU A 49 -8.12 -0.36 11.87
N LEU A 50 -8.80 -0.24 13.01
CA LEU A 50 -9.99 0.60 13.15
C LEU A 50 -9.69 2.07 12.84
N GLY A 51 -8.64 2.63 13.42
CA GLY A 51 -8.23 4.02 13.15
C GLY A 51 -7.90 4.25 11.67
N ASN A 52 -7.09 3.38 11.08
CA ASN A 52 -6.71 3.48 9.67
C ASN A 52 -7.92 3.31 8.73
N SER A 53 -8.83 2.39 9.07
CA SER A 53 -10.03 2.12 8.26
C SER A 53 -11.04 3.27 8.33
N LEU A 54 -11.18 3.93 9.49
CA LEU A 54 -12.07 5.08 9.66
C LEU A 54 -11.71 6.22 8.71
N TYR A 55 -10.41 6.56 8.64
CA TYR A 55 -9.90 7.51 7.67
C TYR A 55 -10.17 7.05 6.23
N GLY A 56 -9.80 5.81 5.89
CA GLY A 56 -10.00 5.27 4.54
C GLY A 56 -11.47 5.28 4.09
N LYS A 57 -12.40 5.06 5.02
CA LYS A 57 -13.84 5.14 4.78
C LYS A 57 -14.32 6.57 4.55
N SER A 58 -13.68 7.56 5.16
CA SER A 58 -14.03 8.97 4.99
C SER A 58 -13.76 9.47 3.56
N ILE A 59 -12.72 8.95 2.90
CA ILE A 59 -12.37 9.27 1.50
C ILE A 59 -12.80 8.20 0.49
N GLN A 60 -13.65 7.26 0.89
CA GLN A 60 -14.07 6.19 -0.01
C GLN A 60 -14.83 6.77 -1.20
N LYS A 61 -14.35 6.49 -2.41
CA LYS A 61 -15.08 6.84 -3.64
C LYS A 61 -16.43 6.10 -3.66
N ASP A 62 -17.45 6.80 -4.12
CA ASP A 62 -18.75 6.16 -4.33
C ASP A 62 -18.64 5.06 -5.39
N ILE A 63 -19.23 3.93 -5.04
CA ILE A 63 -19.32 2.77 -5.90
C ILE A 63 -20.77 2.76 -6.35
N ASN A 64 -21.01 3.27 -7.56
CA ASN A 64 -22.35 3.36 -8.16
C ASN A 64 -22.63 2.16 -9.06
N THR A 65 -21.87 1.08 -8.88
CA THR A 65 -22.01 -0.12 -9.68
C THR A 65 -21.93 -1.36 -8.82
N SER A 66 -22.89 -2.23 -8.99
CA SER A 66 -22.87 -3.57 -8.42
C SER A 66 -22.30 -4.58 -9.42
N ARG A 67 -21.82 -5.70 -8.92
CA ARG A 67 -21.44 -6.86 -9.74
C ARG A 67 -22.20 -8.08 -9.25
N HIS A 68 -22.92 -8.72 -10.15
CA HIS A 68 -23.73 -9.90 -9.86
C HIS A 68 -23.25 -11.10 -10.66
N LEU A 69 -23.46 -12.31 -10.13
CA LEU A 69 -23.31 -13.56 -10.87
C LEU A 69 -24.70 -14.07 -11.21
N TRP A 70 -25.10 -13.99 -12.48
CA TRP A 70 -26.44 -14.31 -12.96
C TRP A 70 -26.43 -15.50 -13.92
N SER A 71 -27.53 -16.26 -13.93
CA SER A 71 -27.76 -17.25 -14.99
C SER A 71 -28.19 -16.58 -16.30
N GLU A 72 -28.13 -17.28 -17.43
CA GLU A 72 -28.66 -16.76 -18.70
C GLU A 72 -30.14 -16.35 -18.61
N ALA A 73 -30.95 -17.16 -17.93
CA ALA A 73 -32.36 -16.89 -17.72
C ALA A 73 -32.57 -15.64 -16.86
N THR A 74 -31.78 -15.50 -15.78
CA THR A 74 -31.83 -14.33 -14.90
C THR A 74 -31.40 -13.05 -15.63
N LEU A 75 -30.33 -13.12 -16.44
CA LEU A 75 -29.88 -12.00 -17.25
C LEU A 75 -30.96 -11.58 -18.25
N LYS A 76 -31.54 -12.51 -19.02
CA LYS A 76 -32.61 -12.19 -19.98
C LYS A 76 -33.85 -11.58 -19.31
N ALA A 77 -34.23 -12.07 -18.13
CA ALA A 77 -35.40 -11.58 -17.40
C ALA A 77 -35.19 -10.19 -16.78
N ASN A 78 -33.93 -9.81 -16.48
CA ASN A 78 -33.59 -8.55 -15.79
C ASN A 78 -32.67 -7.65 -16.66
N PHE A 79 -32.65 -7.84 -17.98
CA PHE A 79 -31.83 -7.04 -18.88
C PHE A 79 -32.52 -5.71 -19.16
N ASP A 80 -31.90 -4.62 -18.74
CA ASP A 80 -32.41 -3.27 -18.90
C ASP A 80 -31.28 -2.25 -19.14
N SER A 81 -31.61 -0.96 -19.15
CA SER A 81 -30.65 0.14 -19.31
C SER A 81 -29.64 0.29 -18.18
N HIS A 82 -29.85 -0.35 -17.03
CA HIS A 82 -28.93 -0.31 -15.90
C HIS A 82 -27.77 -1.29 -16.05
N VAL A 83 -27.92 -2.31 -16.91
CA VAL A 83 -26.83 -3.23 -17.24
C VAL A 83 -25.74 -2.47 -18.03
N LYS A 84 -24.60 -2.22 -17.38
CA LYS A 84 -23.45 -1.53 -17.99
C LYS A 84 -22.60 -2.49 -18.83
N SER A 85 -22.37 -3.68 -18.32
CA SER A 85 -21.68 -4.75 -19.03
C SER A 85 -22.09 -6.11 -18.48
N TYR A 86 -22.02 -7.14 -19.31
CA TYR A 86 -22.19 -8.53 -18.90
C TYR A 86 -21.16 -9.40 -19.61
N GLU A 87 -20.60 -10.35 -18.89
CA GLU A 87 -19.50 -11.19 -19.34
C GLU A 87 -19.83 -12.64 -19.06
N LYS A 88 -19.79 -13.49 -20.09
CA LYS A 88 -20.05 -14.92 -19.93
C LYS A 88 -18.88 -15.59 -19.23
N VAL A 89 -19.13 -16.25 -18.09
CA VAL A 89 -18.09 -16.96 -17.31
C VAL A 89 -18.08 -18.45 -17.64
N LYS A 90 -19.27 -19.04 -17.82
CA LYS A 90 -19.51 -20.45 -18.16
C LYS A 90 -20.77 -20.55 -19.03
N ASP A 91 -21.06 -21.73 -19.57
CA ASP A 91 -22.15 -21.97 -20.54
C ASP A 91 -23.47 -21.25 -20.25
N SER A 92 -23.87 -21.13 -18.98
CA SER A 92 -25.10 -20.43 -18.58
C SER A 92 -24.92 -19.44 -17.43
N GLN A 93 -23.70 -18.96 -17.13
CA GLN A 93 -23.43 -18.00 -16.05
C GLN A 93 -22.71 -16.75 -16.57
N TYR A 94 -23.14 -15.60 -16.08
CA TYR A 94 -22.66 -14.27 -16.49
C TYR A 94 -22.30 -13.45 -15.26
N ILE A 95 -21.18 -12.72 -15.34
CA ILE A 95 -20.93 -11.60 -14.43
C ILE A 95 -21.53 -10.36 -15.04
N VAL A 96 -22.45 -9.74 -14.32
CA VAL A 96 -23.19 -8.58 -14.79
C VAL A 96 -22.82 -7.41 -13.91
N GLN A 97 -22.24 -6.38 -14.53
CA GLN A 97 -22.02 -5.10 -13.88
C GLN A 97 -23.20 -4.20 -14.18
N MET A 98 -23.87 -3.74 -13.14
CA MET A 98 -25.01 -2.84 -13.26
C MET A 98 -24.66 -1.50 -12.63
N ASN A 99 -25.23 -0.43 -13.15
CA ASN A 99 -25.32 0.82 -12.41
C ASN A 99 -26.39 0.65 -11.34
N ASP A 100 -26.13 1.12 -10.13
CA ASP A 100 -27.16 1.17 -9.10
C ASP A 100 -28.28 2.08 -9.61
N GLU A 101 -29.55 1.66 -9.47
CA GLU A 101 -30.70 2.49 -9.81
C GLU A 101 -30.58 3.84 -9.09
N GLU A 102 -30.72 4.95 -9.83
CA GLU A 102 -31.11 6.21 -9.23
C GLU A 102 -32.51 6.00 -8.65
N LYS A 103 -32.59 5.54 -7.41
CA LYS A 103 -33.88 5.35 -6.74
C LYS A 103 -34.61 6.68 -6.81
N GLU A 104 -35.70 6.68 -7.57
CA GLU A 104 -36.72 7.74 -7.59
C GLU A 104 -36.92 8.22 -6.15
N PHE A 105 -36.63 9.50 -5.93
CA PHE A 105 -36.59 10.23 -4.67
C PHE A 105 -37.29 9.52 -3.48
N ILE A 106 -36.57 8.61 -2.82
CA ILE A 106 -36.92 8.16 -1.47
C ILE A 106 -36.55 9.34 -0.55
N PRO A 107 -37.44 9.82 0.35
CA PRO A 107 -37.13 10.92 1.27
C PRO A 107 -35.76 10.65 1.90
N PRO A 108 -34.84 11.64 1.90
CA PRO A 108 -33.41 11.41 1.74
C PRO A 108 -32.96 10.33 2.71
N LYS A 109 -32.83 9.10 2.21
CA LYS A 109 -32.06 8.07 2.90
C LYS A 109 -30.62 8.49 2.72
N SER A 110 -30.22 9.49 3.51
CA SER A 110 -28.86 9.90 3.80
C SER A 110 -27.92 9.64 2.62
N THR A 111 -27.86 10.56 1.64
CA THR A 111 -26.69 10.69 0.76
C THR A 111 -25.46 10.38 1.59
N ARG A 112 -24.65 9.40 1.15
CA ARG A 112 -23.57 8.81 1.95
C ARG A 112 -22.84 9.90 2.76
N LEU A 113 -23.03 9.87 4.08
CA LEU A 113 -22.55 10.89 5.03
C LEU A 113 -21.03 10.81 5.26
N THR A 114 -20.24 10.26 4.33
CA THR A 114 -18.80 10.13 4.52
C THR A 114 -18.16 11.51 4.35
N PRO A 115 -17.56 12.10 5.40
CA PRO A 115 -17.04 13.45 5.34
C PRO A 115 -15.70 13.45 4.58
N SER A 116 -15.73 13.45 3.25
CA SER A 116 -14.53 13.44 2.41
C SER A 116 -13.57 14.59 2.74
N HIS A 117 -14.11 15.77 3.07
CA HIS A 117 -13.34 16.90 3.58
C HIS A 117 -12.53 16.54 4.83
N LEU A 118 -13.11 15.81 5.79
CA LEU A 118 -12.39 15.34 6.98
C LEU A 118 -11.23 14.43 6.59
N GLY A 119 -11.45 13.51 5.66
CA GLY A 119 -10.40 12.64 5.14
C GLY A 119 -9.26 13.41 4.46
N SER A 120 -9.60 14.43 3.65
CA SER A 120 -8.62 15.36 3.06
C SER A 120 -7.85 16.15 4.12
N PHE A 121 -8.52 16.61 5.18
CA PHE A 121 -7.87 17.27 6.31
C PHE A 121 -6.87 16.34 7.00
N VAL A 122 -7.24 15.10 7.29
CA VAL A 122 -6.34 14.09 7.89
C VAL A 122 -5.10 13.87 7.02
N LEU A 123 -5.26 13.72 5.70
CA LEU A 123 -4.14 13.59 4.76
C LEU A 123 -3.23 14.82 4.76
N SER A 124 -3.80 16.01 4.70
CA SER A 124 -3.03 17.26 4.70
C SER A 124 -2.24 17.43 6.00
N HIS A 125 -2.85 17.04 7.13
CA HIS A 125 -2.22 17.14 8.44
C HIS A 125 -1.09 16.11 8.60
N SER A 126 -1.30 14.87 8.12
CA SER A 126 -0.25 13.85 8.06
C SER A 126 0.97 14.33 7.27
N LYS A 127 0.76 14.94 6.09
CA LYS A 127 1.86 15.55 5.31
C LYS A 127 2.52 16.72 6.05
N LYS A 128 1.73 17.58 6.70
CA LYS A 128 2.26 18.69 7.51
C LYS A 128 3.15 18.19 8.64
N ILE A 129 2.76 17.09 9.31
CA ILE A 129 3.58 16.45 10.34
C ILE A 129 4.93 16.05 9.74
N MET A 130 4.93 15.29 8.63
CA MET A 130 6.18 14.88 7.96
C MET A 130 7.03 16.07 7.53
N ASN A 131 6.42 17.14 7.02
CA ASN A 131 7.13 18.36 6.66
C ASN A 131 7.81 19.04 7.87
N ASN A 132 7.26 18.90 9.09
CA ASN A 132 7.92 19.41 10.29
C ASN A 132 9.24 18.66 10.57
N PHE A 133 9.27 17.34 10.38
CA PHE A 133 10.51 16.55 10.50
C PHE A 133 11.54 17.01 9.46
N ILE A 134 11.13 17.10 8.20
CA ILE A 134 12.00 17.52 7.08
C ILE A 134 12.56 18.93 7.34
N ARG A 135 11.73 19.85 7.86
CA ARG A 135 12.15 21.22 8.15
C ARG A 135 13.20 21.30 9.26
N VAL A 136 13.05 20.54 10.35
CA VAL A 136 14.01 20.57 11.48
C VAL A 136 15.40 20.14 11.06
N ILE A 137 15.50 19.18 10.14
CA ILE A 137 16.78 18.70 9.61
C ILE A 137 17.25 19.46 8.37
N ASP A 138 16.56 20.54 7.98
CA ASP A 138 16.85 21.34 6.79
C ASP A 138 16.81 20.53 5.48
N GLY A 139 16.04 19.44 5.45
CA GLY A 139 16.02 18.45 4.38
C GLY A 139 15.34 18.91 3.09
N PHE A 140 14.70 20.09 3.08
CA PHE A 140 14.21 20.72 1.84
C PHE A 140 15.36 21.31 1.02
N TYR A 141 16.43 21.73 1.68
CA TYR A 141 17.56 22.41 1.06
C TYR A 141 18.82 21.55 1.06
N LYS A 142 18.89 20.54 1.94
CA LYS A 142 20.01 19.60 2.02
C LYS A 142 19.62 18.21 1.53
N PRO A 143 20.45 17.57 0.68
CA PRO A 143 20.19 16.23 0.15
C PRO A 143 20.50 15.13 1.16
N GLU A 144 19.99 15.24 2.39
CA GLU A 144 20.31 14.34 3.52
C GLU A 144 19.17 13.38 3.90
N ILE A 145 18.10 13.35 3.08
CA ILE A 145 17.00 12.40 3.18
C ILE A 145 17.19 11.35 2.09
N TYR A 146 17.46 10.11 2.49
CA TYR A 146 17.74 9.01 1.57
C TYR A 146 16.48 8.34 1.01
N TYR A 147 15.41 8.28 1.82
CA TYR A 147 14.14 7.67 1.42
C TYR A 147 12.97 8.17 2.28
N THR A 148 11.77 8.22 1.69
CA THR A 148 10.52 8.54 2.37
C THR A 148 9.39 7.64 1.85
N ASP A 149 8.50 7.18 2.73
CA ASP A 149 7.24 6.51 2.36
C ASP A 149 6.20 6.76 3.43
N THR A 150 5.18 7.54 3.07
CA THR A 150 4.00 7.91 3.87
C THR A 150 4.33 8.58 5.20
N ASP A 151 4.77 7.82 6.19
CA ASP A 151 5.04 8.19 7.58
C ASP A 151 6.45 7.79 8.04
N SER A 152 7.34 7.41 7.12
CA SER A 152 8.73 6.99 7.41
C SER A 152 9.76 7.88 6.70
N LEU A 153 10.88 8.13 7.38
CA LEU A 153 12.03 8.89 6.89
C LEU A 153 13.32 8.12 7.15
N TYR A 154 14.19 8.07 6.14
CA TYR A 154 15.51 7.45 6.22
C TYR A 154 16.54 8.57 6.12
N ILE A 155 17.27 8.79 7.20
CA ILE A 155 18.16 9.94 7.41
C ILE A 155 19.45 9.47 8.09
N SER A 156 20.48 10.32 8.08
CA SER A 156 21.69 10.08 8.85
C SER A 156 21.44 10.16 10.35
N SER A 157 22.28 9.48 11.14
CA SER A 157 22.22 9.54 12.61
C SER A 157 22.40 10.98 13.14
N SER A 158 23.22 11.81 12.48
CA SER A 158 23.39 13.22 12.88
C SER A 158 22.11 14.04 12.77
N ASN A 159 21.19 13.67 11.87
CA ASN A 159 19.89 14.31 11.74
C ASN A 159 18.87 13.77 12.74
N TRP A 160 19.07 12.55 13.25
CA TRP A 160 18.26 12.01 14.35
C TRP A 160 18.39 12.84 15.62
N ASP A 161 19.62 13.24 15.98
CA ASP A 161 19.88 14.05 17.18
C ASP A 161 19.15 15.41 17.11
N LYS A 162 19.14 16.05 15.94
CA LYS A 162 18.38 17.30 15.71
C LYS A 162 16.87 17.11 15.91
N LEU A 163 16.32 15.96 15.48
CA LEU A 163 14.90 15.65 15.69
C LEU A 163 14.59 15.41 17.17
N TYR A 164 15.50 14.78 17.89
CA TYR A 164 15.39 14.56 19.33
C TYR A 164 15.41 15.89 20.09
N GLU A 165 16.40 16.75 19.82
CA GLU A 165 16.49 18.10 20.40
C GLU A 165 15.29 18.98 20.03
N GLY A 166 14.78 18.85 18.81
CA GLY A 166 13.55 19.49 18.35
C GLY A 166 12.27 18.94 18.98
N GLY A 167 12.36 17.95 19.87
CA GLY A 167 11.24 17.33 20.56
C GLY A 167 10.30 16.57 19.62
N LEU A 168 10.78 16.11 18.46
CA LEU A 168 9.98 15.38 17.46
C LEU A 168 10.07 13.86 17.61
N VAL A 169 10.88 13.35 18.53
CA VAL A 169 11.10 11.92 18.77
C VAL A 169 10.45 11.50 20.09
N SER A 170 9.71 10.38 20.07
CA SER A 170 9.13 9.72 21.25
C SER A 170 8.63 8.33 20.86
N GLU A 171 8.84 7.33 21.73
CA GLU A 171 8.33 5.97 21.53
C GLU A 171 6.83 5.83 21.81
N ASN A 172 6.27 6.73 22.63
CA ASN A 172 4.91 6.58 23.18
C ASN A 172 3.95 7.70 22.75
N ASP A 173 4.46 8.83 22.28
CA ASP A 173 3.62 9.98 21.94
C ASP A 173 3.11 9.91 20.50
N TYR A 174 1.87 10.36 20.31
CA TYR A 174 1.30 10.49 18.99
C TYR A 174 2.03 11.54 18.15
N CYS A 175 2.12 11.29 16.84
CA CYS A 175 2.72 12.19 15.86
C CYS A 175 4.23 12.47 16.08
N LYS A 176 4.90 11.63 16.87
CA LYS A 176 6.35 11.65 17.05
C LYS A 176 7.00 10.51 16.29
N GLY A 177 8.25 10.72 15.91
CA GLY A 177 9.09 9.72 15.27
C GLY A 177 9.67 8.77 16.31
N LYS A 178 9.93 7.55 15.90
CA LYS A 178 10.63 6.53 16.70
C LYS A 178 11.66 5.82 15.83
N ASN A 179 12.66 5.22 16.46
CA ASN A 179 13.62 4.42 15.72
C ASN A 179 13.08 2.99 15.59
N ASP A 180 12.57 2.64 14.42
CA ASP A 180 12.06 1.29 14.13
C ASP A 180 13.13 0.19 14.27
N TYR A 181 14.40 0.55 14.43
CA TYR A 181 15.54 -0.34 14.59
C TYR A 181 16.11 -0.37 16.04
N GLY A 182 15.45 0.30 17.00
CA GLY A 182 15.91 0.38 18.39
C GLY A 182 17.17 1.23 18.53
N ASP A 183 18.20 0.72 19.21
CA ASP A 183 19.53 1.36 19.27
C ASP A 183 20.38 1.07 18.02
N GLY A 184 19.86 0.24 17.11
CA GLY A 184 20.49 -0.09 15.84
C GLY A 184 20.19 0.94 14.75
N GLY A 185 20.60 0.59 13.53
CA GLY A 185 20.41 1.45 12.37
C GLY A 185 20.73 0.78 11.06
N ILE A 186 20.45 1.49 9.97
CA ILE A 186 20.81 1.06 8.63
C ILE A 186 22.26 1.46 8.39
N ILE A 187 23.11 0.48 8.09
CA ILE A 187 24.52 0.72 7.75
C ILE A 187 24.74 0.77 6.25
N PHE A 188 23.84 0.14 5.48
CA PHE A 188 23.85 0.18 4.02
C PHE A 188 22.41 0.20 3.52
N GLY A 189 22.12 1.13 2.61
CA GLY A 189 20.81 1.31 2.02
C GLY A 189 20.90 1.50 0.52
N LEU A 190 20.14 0.71 -0.23
CA LEU A 190 19.99 0.85 -1.66
C LEU A 190 18.52 1.13 -1.98
N TYR A 191 18.23 2.36 -2.39
CA TYR A 191 16.88 2.86 -2.62
C TYR A 191 16.65 3.07 -4.11
N LEU A 192 16.04 2.07 -4.75
CA LEU A 192 15.91 2.04 -6.22
C LEU A 192 14.71 2.83 -6.70
N ALA A 193 13.55 2.59 -6.11
CA ALA A 193 12.29 3.19 -6.50
C ALA A 193 11.32 3.22 -5.30
N PRO A 194 10.16 3.90 -5.40
CA PRO A 194 9.13 3.81 -4.37
C PRO A 194 8.79 2.35 -4.05
N LYS A 195 8.99 1.95 -2.79
CA LYS A 195 8.77 0.58 -2.29
C LYS A 195 9.64 -0.49 -2.97
N VAL A 196 10.80 -0.09 -3.51
CA VAL A 196 11.88 -0.98 -3.94
C VAL A 196 13.19 -0.56 -3.28
N LYS A 197 13.54 -1.25 -2.19
CA LYS A 197 14.69 -0.93 -1.35
C LYS A 197 15.31 -2.16 -0.70
N TYR A 198 16.62 -2.14 -0.56
CA TYR A 198 17.41 -3.12 0.16
C TYR A 198 18.20 -2.43 1.27
N ASN A 199 18.15 -2.97 2.49
CA ASN A 199 18.89 -2.43 3.62
C ASN A 199 19.66 -3.55 4.33
N ILE A 200 20.87 -3.23 4.78
CA ILE A 200 21.59 -3.98 5.81
C ILE A 200 21.47 -3.18 7.10
N ILE A 201 20.93 -3.82 8.12
CA ILE A 201 20.65 -3.23 9.42
C ILE A 201 21.61 -3.83 10.43
N LEU A 202 22.27 -3.00 11.21
CA LEU A 202 22.95 -3.42 12.44
C LEU A 202 21.93 -3.33 13.57
N THR A 203 21.56 -4.47 14.15
CA THR A 203 20.67 -4.49 15.31
C THR A 203 21.44 -4.17 16.59
N SER A 204 20.71 -3.82 17.66
CA SER A 204 21.29 -3.40 18.95
C SER A 204 22.15 -4.48 19.64
N ASP A 205 21.97 -5.75 19.26
CA ASP A 205 22.79 -6.90 19.68
C ASP A 205 24.07 -7.07 18.84
N GLY A 206 24.35 -6.15 17.91
CA GLY A 206 25.51 -6.21 17.02
C GLY A 206 25.36 -7.17 15.84
N VAL A 207 24.15 -7.69 15.59
CA VAL A 207 23.90 -8.63 14.47
C VAL A 207 23.51 -7.87 13.19
N LEU A 208 24.05 -8.31 12.05
CA LEU A 208 23.64 -7.80 10.75
C LEU A 208 22.39 -8.52 10.24
N LYS A 209 21.38 -7.76 9.81
CA LYS A 209 20.14 -8.28 9.22
C LYS A 209 19.82 -7.61 7.90
N GLU A 210 19.43 -8.42 6.92
CA GLU A 210 18.94 -7.94 5.63
C GLU A 210 17.44 -7.63 5.68
N LYS A 211 17.05 -6.49 5.11
CA LYS A 211 15.63 -6.12 4.90
C LYS A 211 15.40 -5.73 3.45
N LYS A 212 14.76 -6.65 2.72
CA LYS A 212 14.37 -6.52 1.30
C LYS A 212 12.92 -6.06 1.19
N THR A 213 12.66 -5.04 0.38
CA THR A 213 11.31 -4.59 0.03
C THR A 213 11.25 -4.41 -1.46
N PHE A 214 10.33 -5.11 -2.13
CA PHE A 214 10.13 -4.97 -3.56
C PHE A 214 8.64 -5.11 -3.88
N LYS A 215 7.99 -3.98 -4.17
CA LYS A 215 6.58 -3.96 -4.56
C LYS A 215 6.39 -4.68 -5.90
N GLY A 216 5.39 -5.55 -5.98
CA GLY A 216 5.10 -6.34 -7.18
C GLY A 216 5.88 -7.67 -7.27
N TYR A 217 6.74 -7.96 -6.28
CA TYR A 217 7.58 -9.16 -6.23
C TYR A 217 7.29 -9.99 -4.97
N SER A 218 7.33 -11.32 -5.08
CA SER A 218 7.23 -12.19 -3.91
C SER A 218 8.55 -12.19 -3.14
N LYS A 219 8.50 -12.03 -1.81
CA LYS A 219 9.70 -11.96 -0.94
C LYS A 219 10.66 -13.15 -1.10
N ASP A 220 10.16 -14.33 -1.42
CA ASP A 220 10.95 -15.56 -1.45
C ASP A 220 11.80 -15.71 -2.73
N LYS A 221 11.56 -14.88 -3.73
CA LYS A 221 12.21 -14.98 -5.05
C LYS A 221 13.23 -13.89 -5.32
N ILE A 222 13.37 -12.92 -4.40
CA ILE A 222 14.22 -11.77 -4.64
C ILE A 222 15.61 -11.95 -4.01
N SER A 223 16.62 -11.90 -4.86
CA SER A 223 18.03 -11.98 -4.48
C SER A 223 18.63 -10.59 -4.23
N VAL A 224 19.81 -10.52 -3.63
CA VAL A 224 20.54 -9.23 -3.49
C VAL A 224 21.09 -8.81 -4.85
N GLU A 225 21.49 -9.79 -5.66
CA GLU A 225 21.98 -9.65 -7.02
C GLU A 225 20.96 -8.93 -7.91
N ASP A 226 19.67 -9.19 -7.74
CA ASP A 226 18.62 -8.48 -8.47
C ASP A 226 18.65 -6.97 -8.21
N TYR A 227 18.83 -6.55 -6.94
CA TYR A 227 18.97 -5.13 -6.61
C TYR A 227 20.24 -4.53 -7.20
N ILE A 228 21.36 -5.26 -7.17
CA ILE A 228 22.65 -4.80 -7.71
C ILE A 228 22.57 -4.66 -9.25
N ARG A 229 21.91 -5.60 -9.92
CA ARG A 229 21.67 -5.53 -11.38
C ARG A 229 20.84 -4.30 -11.73
N LEU A 230 19.71 -4.10 -11.05
CA LEU A 230 18.89 -2.91 -11.24
C LEU A 230 19.67 -1.63 -10.93
N ALA A 231 20.47 -1.60 -9.86
CA ALA A 231 21.32 -0.45 -9.53
C ALA A 231 22.37 -0.16 -10.61
N SER A 232 22.83 -1.20 -11.31
CA SER A 232 23.78 -1.11 -12.43
C SER A 232 23.12 -0.76 -13.77
N GLY A 233 21.82 -0.45 -13.79
CA GLY A 233 21.09 -0.15 -15.02
C GLY A 233 20.68 -1.38 -15.83
N LEU A 234 20.79 -2.59 -15.27
CA LEU A 234 20.42 -3.83 -15.94
C LEU A 234 19.02 -4.28 -15.51
N ASP A 235 18.25 -4.77 -16.48
CA ASP A 235 16.93 -5.33 -16.23
C ASP A 235 17.02 -6.66 -15.46
N VAL A 236 15.97 -6.93 -14.70
CA VAL A 236 15.78 -8.19 -13.97
C VAL A 236 14.52 -8.85 -14.47
N THR A 237 14.67 -10.08 -14.95
CA THR A 237 13.54 -10.91 -15.38
C THR A 237 13.42 -12.10 -14.44
N ASN A 238 12.23 -12.39 -13.96
CA ASN A 238 11.99 -13.61 -13.17
C ASN A 238 10.66 -14.27 -13.54
N GLU A 239 10.60 -15.58 -13.29
CA GLU A 239 9.45 -16.41 -13.54
C GLU A 239 8.57 -16.51 -12.29
N PHE A 240 7.30 -16.17 -12.46
CA PHE A 240 6.28 -16.27 -11.42
C PHE A 240 5.26 -17.31 -11.83
N LYS A 241 4.61 -17.96 -10.85
CA LYS A 241 3.39 -18.71 -11.15
C LYS A 241 2.40 -17.74 -11.77
N LYS A 242 1.75 -18.14 -12.87
CA LYS A 242 0.68 -17.33 -13.43
C LYS A 242 -0.37 -17.11 -12.32
N PRO A 243 -0.85 -15.87 -12.11
CA PRO A 243 -1.97 -15.63 -11.23
C PRO A 243 -3.22 -16.20 -11.88
N TRP A 244 -4.28 -16.37 -11.09
CA TRP A 244 -5.58 -16.70 -11.64
C TRP A 244 -6.00 -15.54 -12.53
N VAL A 245 -6.15 -15.81 -13.82
CA VAL A 245 -6.55 -14.79 -14.79
C VAL A 245 -8.05 -14.93 -14.98
N LYS A 246 -8.73 -13.79 -14.93
CA LYS A 246 -10.14 -13.73 -15.24
C LYS A 246 -10.28 -13.11 -16.63
N SER A 247 -10.79 -13.88 -17.58
CA SER A 247 -11.02 -13.38 -18.93
C SER A 247 -12.48 -13.50 -19.32
N PHE A 248 -12.89 -12.63 -20.25
CA PHE A 248 -14.24 -12.56 -20.80
C PHE A 248 -14.67 -13.84 -21.53
N THR A 249 -13.71 -14.60 -22.07
CA THR A 249 -13.97 -15.79 -22.90
C THR A 249 -13.86 -17.10 -22.12
N ASN A 250 -12.95 -17.17 -21.15
CA ASN A 250 -12.61 -18.43 -20.47
C ASN A 250 -13.00 -18.43 -18.98
N GLY A 251 -13.67 -17.37 -18.49
CA GLY A 251 -14.04 -17.24 -17.09
C GLY A 251 -12.83 -17.11 -16.17
N VAL A 252 -12.85 -17.80 -15.04
CA VAL A 252 -11.68 -17.90 -14.15
C VAL A 252 -10.76 -19.00 -14.67
N VAL A 253 -9.65 -18.62 -15.28
CA VAL A 253 -8.60 -19.53 -15.73
C VAL A 253 -7.68 -19.79 -14.56
N ILE A 254 -7.75 -21.01 -14.03
CA ILE A 254 -6.81 -21.50 -13.04
C ILE A 254 -5.59 -22.01 -13.80
N PRO A 255 -4.42 -21.38 -13.63
CA PRO A 255 -3.18 -21.85 -14.26
C PRO A 255 -2.80 -23.22 -13.71
N LYS A 256 -2.23 -24.07 -14.57
CA LYS A 256 -1.65 -25.34 -14.14
C LYS A 256 -0.46 -25.07 -13.22
N ASP A 257 -0.10 -26.03 -12.37
CA ASP A 257 0.98 -25.83 -11.39
C ASP A 257 2.33 -25.45 -12.02
N ASP A 258 2.54 -25.85 -13.28
CA ASP A 258 3.74 -25.55 -14.08
C ASP A 258 3.62 -24.28 -14.93
N ASP A 259 2.46 -23.62 -14.97
CA ASP A 259 2.25 -22.42 -15.77
C ASP A 259 2.96 -21.22 -15.14
N LYS A 260 4.00 -20.75 -15.82
CA LYS A 260 4.79 -19.60 -15.41
C LYS A 260 4.54 -18.40 -16.32
N GLN A 261 4.63 -17.21 -15.76
CA GLN A 261 4.73 -15.95 -16.48
C GLN A 261 6.10 -15.33 -16.18
N LYS A 262 6.67 -14.67 -17.17
CA LYS A 262 7.85 -13.83 -16.96
C LYS A 262 7.40 -12.43 -16.61
N LYS A 263 8.00 -11.85 -15.58
CA LYS A 263 7.91 -10.43 -15.30
C LYS A 263 9.27 -9.81 -15.49
N VAL A 264 9.31 -8.74 -16.26
CA VAL A 264 10.51 -7.92 -16.49
C VAL A 264 10.41 -6.68 -15.61
N PHE A 265 11.45 -6.42 -14.84
CA PHE A 265 11.63 -5.22 -14.05
C PHE A 265 12.71 -4.39 -14.73
N ARG A 266 12.27 -3.33 -15.40
CA ARG A 266 13.18 -2.46 -16.16
C ARG A 266 13.92 -1.49 -15.25
N SER A 267 15.22 -1.38 -15.46
CA SER A 267 16.03 -0.39 -14.76
C SER A 267 16.08 0.92 -15.55
N TYR A 268 15.23 1.87 -15.17
CA TYR A 268 15.35 3.25 -15.63
C TYR A 268 16.27 4.01 -14.68
N LEU A 269 17.58 3.95 -14.94
CA LEU A 269 18.55 4.65 -14.11
C LEU A 269 18.33 6.17 -14.25
N ASN A 270 17.71 6.80 -13.25
CA ASN A 270 17.58 8.24 -13.22
C ASN A 270 18.96 8.86 -12.89
N LEU A 271 19.64 9.33 -13.94
CA LEU A 271 20.94 10.02 -13.87
C LEU A 271 20.83 11.45 -13.30
N VAL A 272 19.64 12.03 -13.26
CA VAL A 272 19.37 13.38 -12.73
C VAL A 272 19.30 13.39 -11.20
N LYS A 273 18.78 12.32 -10.59
CA LYS A 273 18.61 12.16 -9.12
C LYS A 273 19.69 11.31 -8.45
N ARG A 274 20.78 11.00 -9.14
CA ARG A 274 21.87 10.19 -8.56
C ARG A 274 23.23 10.74 -8.97
N LYS A 275 23.94 11.30 -7.99
CA LYS A 275 25.39 11.49 -8.09
C LYS A 275 26.08 10.12 -7.90
N ALA A 276 27.23 9.93 -8.53
CA ALA A 276 28.09 8.80 -8.19
C ALA A 276 28.41 8.81 -6.68
N PRO A 277 28.52 7.64 -6.02
CA PRO A 277 28.89 7.60 -4.61
C PRO A 277 30.20 8.36 -4.36
N ASN A 278 30.28 9.10 -3.25
CA ASN A 278 31.53 9.74 -2.84
C ASN A 278 32.55 8.68 -2.35
N SER A 279 33.73 9.12 -1.91
CA SER A 279 34.78 8.24 -1.38
C SER A 279 34.36 7.42 -0.15
N GLU A 280 33.28 7.81 0.51
CA GLU A 280 32.69 7.12 1.67
C GLU A 280 31.53 6.18 1.25
N GLY A 281 31.25 6.07 -0.05
CA GLY A 281 30.17 5.25 -0.59
C GLY A 281 28.77 5.87 -0.43
N ILE A 282 28.68 7.12 0.01
CA ILE A 282 27.41 7.84 0.20
C ILE A 282 26.94 8.36 -1.17
N MET A 283 25.72 7.96 -1.54
CA MET A 283 25.04 8.44 -2.74
C MET A 283 24.08 9.57 -2.35
N TYR A 284 24.30 10.77 -2.89
CA TYR A 284 23.41 11.91 -2.65
C TYR A 284 22.24 11.92 -3.67
N PRO A 285 21.01 12.23 -3.23
CA PRO A 285 19.79 12.17 -4.04
C PRO A 285 19.70 13.22 -5.17
N TYR A 286 20.64 14.16 -5.27
CA TYR A 286 20.65 15.17 -6.34
C TYR A 286 22.09 15.46 -6.75
N ASN A 287 22.32 15.56 -8.07
CA ASN A 287 23.48 16.31 -8.56
C ASN A 287 23.24 17.80 -8.32
N ASP A 288 24.31 18.57 -8.15
CA ASP A 288 24.14 20.02 -8.21
C ASP A 288 23.66 20.38 -9.63
N GLY A 289 22.74 21.35 -9.75
CA GLY A 289 22.16 21.71 -11.05
C GLY A 289 23.18 22.24 -12.07
N LYS A 290 24.41 22.59 -11.64
CA LYS A 290 25.50 23.04 -12.51
C LYS A 290 26.24 21.88 -13.17
N GLU A 291 26.29 20.71 -12.54
CA GLU A 291 26.89 19.49 -13.11
C GLU A 291 25.99 18.81 -14.14
N LEU A 292 24.68 19.11 -14.13
CA LEU A 292 23.71 18.37 -14.93
C LEU A 292 23.59 18.84 -16.39
N ASN A 293 24.12 20.01 -16.77
CA ASN A 293 24.05 20.55 -18.14
C ASN A 293 22.64 20.43 -18.77
N ILE A 294 21.61 20.55 -17.92
CA ILE A 294 20.21 20.44 -18.29
C ILE A 294 19.79 21.79 -18.86
N ASP A 295 19.22 21.77 -20.06
CA ASP A 295 18.66 22.95 -20.74
C ASP A 295 17.65 23.64 -19.81
N GLU A 296 17.64 24.97 -19.75
CA GLU A 296 16.72 25.77 -18.91
C GLU A 296 15.24 25.47 -19.21
N ASN A 297 14.95 24.81 -20.34
CA ASN A 297 13.61 24.39 -20.76
C ASN A 297 13.28 22.91 -20.50
N TYR A 298 14.10 22.16 -19.75
CA TYR A 298 13.83 20.75 -19.48
C TYR A 298 12.65 20.56 -18.52
N GLU A 299 11.54 20.06 -19.05
CA GLU A 299 10.41 19.62 -18.24
C GLU A 299 10.61 18.19 -17.73
N PHE A 300 10.58 18.01 -16.41
CA PHE A 300 10.60 16.69 -15.79
C PHE A 300 9.34 15.90 -16.16
N GLY A 301 9.49 14.79 -16.88
CA GLY A 301 8.42 13.87 -17.26
C GLY A 301 8.33 12.63 -16.37
N ASP A 302 7.31 11.79 -16.59
CA ASP A 302 7.12 10.52 -15.86
C ASP A 302 8.28 9.54 -16.04
N PHE A 303 9.03 9.66 -17.13
CA PHE A 303 10.24 8.88 -17.44
C PHE A 303 11.49 9.32 -16.66
N ASP A 304 11.44 10.48 -15.99
CA ASP A 304 12.47 10.94 -15.04
C ASP A 304 12.26 10.33 -13.65
N TYR A 305 11.45 9.28 -13.52
CA TYR A 305 11.33 8.47 -12.34
C TYR A 305 11.65 7.02 -12.74
N LEU A 306 12.17 6.23 -11.80
CA LEU A 306 12.29 4.79 -12.01
C LEU A 306 10.87 4.22 -12.08
N THR A 307 10.27 4.24 -13.27
CA THR A 307 8.96 3.66 -13.54
C THR A 307 9.16 2.18 -13.75
N ILE A 308 8.79 1.38 -12.76
CA ILE A 308 8.66 -0.06 -12.95
C ILE A 308 7.44 -0.26 -13.84
N GLN A 309 7.67 -0.39 -15.15
CA GLN A 309 6.65 -0.87 -16.07
C GLN A 309 6.55 -2.39 -15.89
N GLU A 310 5.46 -2.85 -15.28
CA GLU A 310 5.08 -4.26 -15.29
C GLU A 310 4.60 -4.61 -16.69
N GLU A 311 5.51 -5.09 -17.54
CA GLU A 311 5.12 -5.72 -18.79
C GLU A 311 4.94 -7.22 -18.55
N ASN A 312 3.71 -7.70 -18.74
CA ASN A 312 3.47 -9.12 -18.89
C ASN A 312 3.81 -9.46 -20.34
N GLU A 313 4.90 -10.20 -20.58
CA GLU A 313 5.07 -10.85 -21.87
C GLU A 313 4.01 -11.95 -21.98
N GLU A 314 3.02 -11.74 -22.85
CA GLU A 314 2.19 -12.83 -23.34
C GLU A 314 3.09 -13.74 -24.17
N CYS A 315 3.34 -14.97 -23.68
CA CYS A 315 3.80 -16.07 -24.53
C CYS A 315 2.63 -16.62 -25.34
#